data_AF-A0A3D2FDG6-F1
#
_entry.id   AF-A0A3D2FDG6-F1
#
_cell.length_a   1.000
_cell.length_b   1.000
_cell.length_c   1.000
_cell.angle_alpha   90.00
_cell.angle_beta   90.00
_cell.angle_gamma   90.00
#
_symmetry.space_group_name_H-M   'P 1'
#
loop_
_entity.id
_entity.type
_entity.pdbx_description
1 polymer ?
#
loop_
_entity_poly.entity_id
_entity_poly.type
_entity_poly.pdbx_seq_one_letter_code
_entity_poly.pdbx_strand_id
1 'polypeptide(L)'
;WPGNVRQLENAVKRLGLTSRSPEITAAEVQQVLGHQPDLAPLRGGATDTEKLGASVGRHLQRYFDLHGDMLPPDGLYGRILREIEVPLIEIALDATHGNQAKCADLLGINRNTLRKKITELEIEVTRRRKLM
;
A
#
# COMPACT_ATOMS: atom_id res chain seq x y z
N TRP A 1 -7.57 13.66 -8.25
CA TRP A 1 -6.83 13.79 -6.98
C TRP A 1 -5.92 12.58 -6.83
N PRO A 2 -4.64 12.72 -6.46
CA PRO A 2 -3.67 11.62 -6.62
C PRO A 2 -3.86 10.44 -5.65
N GLY A 3 -4.89 9.61 -5.89
CA GLY A 3 -5.08 8.29 -5.31
C GLY A 3 -6.46 7.97 -4.72
N ASN A 4 -7.29 8.95 -4.30
CA ASN A 4 -8.63 8.68 -3.73
C ASN A 4 -9.53 9.94 -3.70
N VAL A 5 -10.86 9.76 -3.81
CA VAL A 5 -11.91 10.79 -3.63
C VAL A 5 -11.80 11.52 -2.28
N ARG A 6 -11.35 10.84 -1.22
CA ARG A 6 -11.11 11.47 0.09
C ARG A 6 -10.08 12.61 0.05
N GLN A 7 -9.13 12.53 -0.88
CA GLN A 7 -8.14 13.59 -1.04
C GLN A 7 -8.73 14.83 -1.69
N LEU A 8 -9.65 14.64 -2.66
CA LEU A 8 -10.44 15.72 -3.25
C LEU A 8 -11.27 16.41 -2.19
N GLU A 9 -11.97 15.61 -1.37
CA GLU A 9 -12.76 16.13 -0.24
C GLU A 9 -11.90 16.96 0.72
N ASN A 10 -10.74 16.46 1.14
CA ASN A 10 -9.86 17.16 2.08
C ASN A 10 -9.26 18.44 1.50
N ALA A 11 -9.00 18.49 0.20
CA ALA A 11 -8.51 19.70 -0.43
C ALA A 11 -9.62 20.73 -0.64
N VAL A 12 -10.82 20.31 -1.02
CA VAL A 12 -12.00 21.18 -1.11
C VAL A 12 -12.34 21.78 0.26
N LYS A 13 -12.31 20.97 1.33
CA LYS A 13 -12.48 21.46 2.70
C LYS A 13 -11.44 22.50 3.10
N ARG A 14 -10.16 22.24 2.79
CA ARG A 14 -9.08 23.20 3.06
C ARG A 14 -9.22 24.50 2.28
N LEU A 15 -9.64 24.43 1.02
CA LEU A 15 -9.93 25.63 0.23
C LEU A 15 -11.07 26.45 0.83
N GLY A 16 -12.14 25.79 1.27
CA GLY A 16 -13.24 26.46 1.97
C GLY A 16 -12.85 27.10 3.30
N LEU A 17 -11.90 26.51 4.03
CA LEU A 17 -11.42 27.02 5.32
C LEU A 17 -10.37 28.14 5.17
N THR A 18 -9.59 28.12 4.10
CA THR A 18 -8.48 29.07 3.87
C THR A 18 -8.95 30.28 3.06
N SER A 19 -9.98 30.12 2.23
CA SER A 19 -10.53 31.22 1.44
C SER A 19 -11.17 32.27 2.36
N ARG A 20 -10.74 33.51 2.19
CA ARG A 20 -11.35 34.69 2.83
C ARG A 20 -12.34 35.42 1.91
N SER A 21 -12.50 34.92 0.69
CA SER A 21 -13.28 35.51 -0.39
C SER A 21 -14.37 34.52 -0.86
N PRO A 22 -15.50 35.00 -1.42
CA PRO A 22 -16.48 34.13 -2.06
C PRO A 22 -15.93 33.41 -3.31
N GLU A 23 -14.83 33.88 -3.89
CA GLU A 23 -14.17 33.25 -5.04
C GLU A 23 -12.82 32.65 -4.65
N ILE A 24 -12.62 31.37 -4.96
CA ILE A 24 -11.35 30.67 -4.77
C ILE A 24 -10.44 30.95 -5.98
N THR A 25 -9.31 31.58 -5.74
CA THR A 25 -8.34 31.94 -6.78
C THR A 25 -7.38 30.79 -7.10
N ALA A 26 -6.80 30.81 -8.31
CA ALA A 26 -5.81 29.81 -8.72
C ALA A 26 -4.59 29.76 -7.78
N ALA A 27 -4.21 30.89 -7.18
CA ALA A 27 -3.11 30.97 -6.22
C ALA A 27 -3.43 30.21 -4.92
N GLU A 28 -4.66 30.31 -4.41
CA GLU A 28 -5.10 29.57 -3.22
C GLU A 28 -5.16 28.06 -3.49
N VAL A 29 -5.60 27.66 -4.68
CA VAL A 29 -5.54 26.26 -5.13
C VAL A 29 -4.10 25.76 -5.19
N GLN A 30 -3.19 26.54 -5.78
CA GLN A 30 -1.78 26.18 -5.87
C GLN A 30 -1.11 26.09 -4.50
N GLN A 31 -1.50 26.95 -3.56
CA GLN A 31 -1.01 26.90 -2.19
C GLN A 31 -1.50 25.64 -1.46
N VAL A 32 -2.78 25.27 -1.56
CA VAL A 32 -3.31 24.05 -0.93
C VAL A 32 -2.73 22.78 -1.57
N LEU A 33 -2.52 22.79 -2.88
CA LEU A 33 -1.90 21.67 -3.60
C LEU A 33 -0.40 21.55 -3.30
N GLY A 34 0.32 22.66 -3.12
CA GLY A 34 1.75 22.66 -2.77
C GLY A 34 2.05 22.24 -1.32
N HIS A 35 1.05 22.28 -0.42
CA HIS A 35 1.13 21.70 0.92
C HIS A 35 0.64 20.23 0.96
N GLN A 36 0.24 19.65 -0.17
CA GLN A 36 0.16 18.20 -0.24
C GLN A 36 1.60 17.67 -0.24
N PRO A 37 1.90 16.59 0.50
CA PRO A 37 3.24 16.04 0.52
C PRO A 37 3.70 15.84 -0.92
N ASP A 38 4.81 16.52 -1.27
CA ASP A 38 5.39 16.49 -2.59
C ASP A 38 5.43 15.03 -3.05
N LEU A 39 4.69 14.73 -4.12
CA LEU A 39 5.05 13.60 -4.95
C LEU A 39 6.39 14.00 -5.55
N ALA A 40 7.48 13.62 -4.86
CA ALA A 40 8.80 13.59 -5.44
C ALA A 40 8.66 13.03 -6.86
N PRO A 41 9.22 13.68 -7.89
CA PRO A 41 8.95 13.32 -9.26
C PRO A 41 9.23 11.82 -9.46
N LEU A 42 8.26 11.10 -10.00
CA LEU A 42 8.46 9.79 -10.63
C LEU A 42 9.27 9.95 -11.93
N ARG A 43 10.31 10.78 -11.92
CA ARG A 43 11.17 11.10 -13.06
C ARG A 43 12.62 11.11 -12.61
N GLY A 44 13.35 10.09 -13.04
CA GLY A 44 14.80 10.03 -12.95
C GLY A 44 15.25 8.65 -12.54
N GLY A 45 15.80 7.90 -13.49
CA GLY A 45 16.22 6.52 -13.28
C GLY A 45 17.22 6.37 -12.15
N ALA A 46 16.97 5.37 -11.31
CA ALA A 46 17.99 4.68 -10.57
C ALA A 46 17.62 3.21 -10.59
N THR A 47 18.39 2.43 -11.34
CA THR A 47 18.65 1.03 -11.06
C THR A 47 19.34 0.92 -9.70
N ASP A 48 18.65 1.31 -8.64
CA ASP A 48 18.94 0.90 -7.29
C ASP A 48 17.76 0.04 -6.90
N THR A 49 18.06 -1.23 -6.64
CA THR A 49 17.16 -2.20 -6.03
C THR A 49 16.69 -1.60 -4.71
N GLU A 50 15.65 -0.79 -4.76
CA GLU A 50 15.15 -0.07 -3.59
C GLU A 50 14.73 -1.15 -2.60
N LYS A 51 15.48 -1.26 -1.49
CA LYS A 51 15.28 -2.32 -0.51
C LYS A 51 13.81 -2.28 -0.08
N LEU A 52 13.15 -3.44 -0.02
CA LEU A 52 11.72 -3.54 0.33
C LEU A 52 11.37 -2.69 1.57
N GLY A 53 12.23 -2.70 2.58
CA GLY A 53 12.05 -1.88 3.79
C GLY A 53 11.99 -0.37 3.54
N ALA A 54 12.75 0.17 2.57
CA ALA A 54 12.67 1.59 2.21
C ALA A 54 11.35 1.94 1.51
N SER A 55 10.84 1.02 0.68
CA SER A 55 9.53 1.18 0.04
C SER A 55 8.40 1.15 1.08
N VAL A 56 8.42 0.17 1.99
CA VAL A 56 7.46 0.08 3.11
C VAL A 56 7.55 1.31 4.02
N GLY A 57 8.76 1.76 4.37
CA GLY A 57 8.96 2.94 5.20
C GLY A 57 8.36 4.22 4.61
N ARG A 58 8.59 4.48 3.31
CA ARG A 58 7.96 5.62 2.62
C ARG A 58 6.44 5.48 2.54
N HIS A 59 5.93 4.27 2.31
CA HIS A 59 4.50 4.02 2.30
C HIS A 59 3.87 4.34 3.66
N LEU A 60 4.46 3.85 4.75
CA LEU A 60 3.99 4.10 6.11
C LEU A 60 4.07 5.58 6.46
N GLN A 61 5.21 6.24 6.23
CA GLN A 61 5.37 7.66 6.52
C GLN A 61 4.28 8.49 5.81
N ARG A 62 4.08 8.24 4.51
CA ARG A 62 3.01 8.88 3.74
C ARG A 62 1.63 8.60 4.34
N TYR A 63 1.37 7.36 4.76
CA TYR A 63 0.09 7.00 5.37
C TYR A 63 -0.16 7.75 6.69
N PHE A 64 0.87 7.94 7.52
CA PHE A 64 0.77 8.76 8.74
C PHE A 64 0.57 10.25 8.42
N ASP A 65 1.35 10.80 7.48
CA ASP A 65 1.24 12.20 7.07
C ASP A 65 -0.17 12.53 6.54
N LEU A 66 -0.85 11.56 5.90
CA LEU A 66 -2.22 11.69 5.42
C LEU A 66 -3.27 11.78 6.55
N HIS A 67 -2.97 11.29 7.75
CA HIS A 67 -3.85 11.41 8.91
C HIS A 67 -3.61 12.69 9.72
N GLY A 68 -2.52 13.42 9.44
CA GLY A 68 -2.18 14.68 10.10
C GLY A 68 -1.94 14.48 11.59
N ASP A 69 -2.66 15.23 12.42
CA ASP A 69 -2.56 15.14 13.89
C ASP A 69 -3.31 13.94 14.49
N MET A 70 -4.09 13.22 13.69
CA MET A 70 -4.80 12.03 14.15
C MET A 70 -4.00 10.77 13.85
N LEU A 71 -4.08 9.78 14.75
CA LEU A 71 -3.50 8.46 14.50
C LEU A 71 -4.37 7.69 13.49
N PRO A 72 -3.77 6.81 12.67
CA PRO A 72 -4.53 5.90 11.85
C PRO A 72 -5.43 4.98 12.68
N PRO A 73 -6.53 4.46 12.11
CA PRO A 73 -7.43 3.55 12.82
C PRO A 73 -6.70 2.33 13.37
N ASP A 74 -7.20 1.79 14.49
CA ASP A 74 -6.67 0.58 15.14
C ASP A 74 -6.54 -0.60 14.16
N GLY A 75 -5.63 -1.53 14.49
CA GLY A 75 -5.36 -2.70 13.65
C GLY A 75 -4.41 -2.45 12.48
N LEU A 76 -3.67 -1.32 12.48
CA LEU A 76 -2.70 -0.98 11.44
C LEU A 76 -1.69 -2.11 11.16
N TYR A 77 -1.14 -2.73 12.21
CA TYR A 77 -0.20 -3.84 12.08
C TYR A 77 -0.77 -4.97 11.19
N GLY A 78 -2.00 -5.41 11.45
CA GLY A 78 -2.64 -6.47 10.67
C GLY A 78 -2.91 -6.06 9.22
N ARG A 79 -3.29 -4.79 8.98
CA ARG A 79 -3.50 -4.27 7.61
C ARG A 79 -2.21 -4.30 6.79
N ILE A 80 -1.12 -3.77 7.37
CA ILE A 80 0.20 -3.74 6.70
C ILE A 80 0.74 -5.15 6.51
N LEU A 81 0.60 -6.03 7.51
CA LEU A 81 1.03 -7.41 7.38
C LEU A 81 0.27 -8.12 6.26
N ARG A 82 -1.05 -7.92 6.13
CA ARG A 82 -1.85 -8.47 5.03
C ARG A 82 -1.36 -7.99 3.66
N GLU A 83 -1.04 -6.70 3.51
CA GLU A 83 -0.53 -6.14 2.24
C GLU A 83 0.80 -6.77 1.80
N ILE A 84 1.62 -7.21 2.75
CA ILE A 84 2.91 -7.85 2.45
C ILE A 84 2.75 -9.36 2.27
N GLU A 85 1.96 -10.02 3.12
CA GLU A 85 1.84 -11.48 3.14
C GLU A 85 1.06 -12.04 1.94
N VAL A 86 0.01 -11.37 1.47
CA VAL A 86 -0.78 -11.82 0.31
C VAL A 86 0.11 -12.00 -0.93
N PRO A 87 0.81 -10.96 -1.44
CA PRO A 87 1.64 -11.12 -2.63
C PRO A 87 2.83 -12.07 -2.41
N LEU A 88 3.41 -12.09 -1.19
CA LEU A 88 4.48 -13.02 -0.85
C LEU A 88 4.03 -14.49 -1.02
N ILE A 89 2.86 -14.83 -0.46
CA ILE A 89 2.35 -16.19 -0.47
C ILE A 89 1.84 -16.58 -1.86
N GLU A 90 1.15 -15.69 -2.57
CA GLU A 90 0.67 -15.93 -3.95
C GLU A 90 1.83 -16.22 -4.90
N ILE A 91 2.85 -15.38 -4.92
CA ILE A 91 4.03 -15.55 -5.78
C ILE A 91 4.77 -16.84 -5.42
N ALA A 92 4.90 -17.16 -4.13
CA ALA A 92 5.53 -18.40 -3.69
C ALA A 92 4.71 -19.65 -4.05
N LEU A 93 3.38 -19.58 -3.97
CA LEU A 93 2.50 -20.66 -4.41
C LEU A 93 2.60 -20.86 -5.93
N ASP A 94 2.63 -19.79 -6.71
CA ASP A 94 2.79 -19.86 -8.16
C ASP A 94 4.16 -20.46 -8.53
N ALA A 95 5.24 -20.01 -7.91
CA ALA A 95 6.59 -20.56 -8.11
C ALA A 95 6.68 -22.05 -7.75
N THR A 96 5.88 -22.49 -6.77
CA THR A 96 5.79 -23.90 -6.35
C THR A 96 4.62 -24.66 -6.98
N HIS A 97 3.94 -24.08 -7.97
CA HIS A 97 2.84 -24.68 -8.73
C HIS A 97 1.68 -25.16 -7.83
N GLY A 98 1.38 -24.40 -6.77
CA GLY A 98 0.35 -24.72 -5.78
C GLY A 98 0.73 -25.86 -4.82
N ASN A 99 2.00 -26.28 -4.78
CA ASN A 99 2.49 -27.24 -3.79
C ASN A 99 2.76 -26.54 -2.46
N GLN A 100 1.76 -26.56 -1.57
CA GLN A 100 1.85 -25.92 -0.25
C GLN A 100 2.97 -26.46 0.65
N ALA A 101 3.40 -27.73 0.53
CA ALA A 101 4.51 -28.23 1.33
C ALA A 101 5.82 -27.56 0.88
N LYS A 102 6.09 -27.60 -0.43
CA LYS A 102 7.25 -26.93 -1.03
C LYS A 102 7.22 -25.41 -0.83
N CYS A 103 6.04 -24.81 -0.87
CA CYS A 103 5.86 -23.37 -0.59
C CYS A 103 6.22 -23.04 0.86
N ALA A 104 5.76 -23.86 1.82
CA ALA A 104 6.08 -23.67 3.23
C ALA A 104 7.58 -23.82 3.49
N ASP A 105 8.23 -24.80 2.86
CA ASP A 105 9.68 -24.99 2.91
C ASP A 105 10.43 -23.79 2.30
N LEU A 106 9.96 -23.28 1.15
CA LEU A 106 10.53 -22.10 0.49
C LEU A 106 10.42 -20.84 1.35
N LEU A 107 9.28 -20.65 2.00
CA LEU A 107 9.02 -19.52 2.89
C LEU A 107 9.66 -19.69 4.28
N GLY A 108 10.18 -20.88 4.60
CA GLY A 108 10.80 -21.18 5.89
C GLY A 108 9.81 -21.22 7.06
N ILE A 109 8.54 -21.53 6.80
CA ILE A 109 7.49 -21.59 7.82
C ILE A 109 6.85 -22.98 7.90
N ASN A 110 6.24 -23.30 9.03
CA ASN A 110 5.51 -24.55 9.17
C ASN A 110 4.32 -24.61 8.18
N ARG A 111 4.12 -25.76 7.52
CA ARG A 111 3.02 -26.01 6.58
C ARG A 111 1.63 -25.73 7.17
N ASN A 112 1.40 -26.00 8.45
CA ASN A 112 0.13 -25.69 9.11
C ASN A 112 -0.06 -24.18 9.27
N THR A 113 1.02 -23.44 9.54
CA THR A 113 1.01 -21.97 9.54
C THR A 113 0.69 -21.42 8.17
N LEU A 114 1.34 -21.93 7.11
CA LEU A 114 1.04 -21.50 5.74
C LEU A 114 -0.44 -21.76 5.40
N ARG A 115 -0.97 -22.95 5.74
CA ARG A 115 -2.39 -23.27 5.50
C ARG A 115 -3.34 -22.33 6.22
N LYS A 116 -3.06 -22.03 7.49
CA LYS A 116 -3.83 -21.07 8.27
C LYS A 116 -3.82 -19.68 7.60
N LYS A 117 -2.64 -19.21 7.18
CA LYS A 117 -2.48 -17.93 6.46
C LYS A 117 -3.25 -17.90 5.13
N ILE A 118 -3.19 -18.96 4.34
CA ILE A 118 -3.95 -19.06 3.07
C ILE A 118 -5.45 -18.87 3.33
N THR A 119 -6.00 -19.51 4.37
CA THR A 119 -7.42 -19.36 4.73
C THR A 119 -7.73 -17.97 5.28
N GLU A 120 -6.93 -17.43 6.20
CA GLU A 120 -7.15 -16.11 6.81
C GLU A 120 -7.02 -14.95 5.82
N LEU A 121 -6.12 -15.08 4.84
CA LEU A 121 -5.87 -14.08 3.81
C LEU A 121 -6.74 -14.27 2.56
N GLU A 122 -7.55 -15.34 2.52
CA GLU A 122 -8.46 -15.68 1.41
C GLU A 122 -7.73 -15.90 0.07
N ILE A 123 -6.57 -16.56 0.11
CA ILE A 123 -5.72 -16.78 -1.06
C ILE A 123 -6.20 -18.00 -1.86
N GLU A 124 -6.42 -17.83 -3.16
CA GLU A 124 -6.79 -18.93 -4.06
C GLU A 124 -5.57 -19.77 -4.46
N VAL A 125 -5.61 -21.07 -4.18
CA VAL A 125 -4.52 -21.99 -4.52
C VAL A 125 -4.81 -22.67 -5.86
N THR A 126 -4.39 -22.05 -6.95
CA THR A 126 -4.55 -22.63 -8.30
C THR A 126 -3.40 -23.60 -8.60
N ARG A 127 -3.69 -24.91 -8.60
CA ARG A 127 -2.72 -25.88 -9.16
C ARG A 127 -2.83 -25.87 -10.67
N ARG A 128 -1.90 -25.20 -11.37
CA ARG A 128 -1.77 -25.37 -12.82
C ARG A 128 -1.38 -26.82 -13.09
N ARG A 129 -2.32 -27.59 -13.66
CA ARG A 129 -2.09 -28.99 -14.06
C ARG A 129 -1.01 -28.98 -15.14
N LYS A 130 0.02 -29.82 -14.98
CA LYS A 130 1.05 -30.06 -16.01
C LYS A 130 0.30 -30.43 -17.30
N LEU A 131 0.34 -29.58 -18.33
CA LEU A 131 -0.04 -30.01 -19.67
C LEU A 131 0.97 -31.11 -20.03
N MET A 132 0.47 -32.33 -20.21
CA MET A 132 1.24 -33.46 -20.72
C MET A 132 1.59 -33.24 -22.18
#